data_AF-A0A7S3UY35-F1
#
_entry.id   AF-A0A7S3UY35-F1
#
_cell.length_a   1.000
_cell.length_b   1.000
_cell.length_c   1.000
_cell.angle_alpha   90.00
_cell.angle_beta   90.00
_cell.angle_gamma   90.00
#
_symmetry.space_group_name_H-M   'P 1'
#
loop_
_entity.id
_entity.type
_entity.pdbx_description
1 polymer ?
#
loop_
_entity_poly.entity_id
_entity_poly.type
_entity_poly.pdbx_seq_one_letter_code
_entity_poly.pdbx_strand_id
1 'polypeptide(L)'
;VMSEQRFQNQLFRISCNIALWFSSDNGTRMQSLVLESPLAETPAPITALALTSTLVCGDVMGRLRLWDLNPMNEEWKHLNTMQLVPVDQVNTQASIVCMEPLHTGLLAVSTEMLESELEHSFSGSIRIDIPCTQAVFLVDVDRHAVNIVINAHKDIVQCMASLPNRGLVTGGGKMDAKVTVWEYSQLENTAQNDPITLESSESTELIELGYVFALAVLPDSKSGSDHFALSAARYNKILTLI
;
A
#
# COMPACT_ATOMS: atom_id res chain seq x y z
N VAL A 1 -11.25 -17.02 30.05
CA VAL A 1 -12.13 -17.08 28.86
C VAL A 1 -12.81 -15.73 28.58
N MET A 2 -13.69 -15.17 29.45
CA MET A 2 -14.29 -13.83 29.19
C MET A 2 -13.27 -12.67 29.13
N SER A 3 -12.13 -12.76 29.80
CA SER A 3 -11.05 -11.75 29.75
C SER A 3 -10.32 -11.73 28.41
N GLU A 4 -10.08 -12.91 27.83
CA GLU A 4 -9.33 -13.07 26.59
C GLU A 4 -10.14 -12.60 25.38
N GLN A 5 -11.43 -12.95 25.32
CA GLN A 5 -12.31 -12.48 24.25
C GLN A 5 -12.46 -10.96 24.26
N ARG A 6 -12.56 -10.34 25.45
CA ARG A 6 -12.58 -8.87 25.58
C ARG A 6 -11.28 -8.23 25.09
N PHE A 7 -10.14 -8.83 25.42
CA PHE A 7 -8.83 -8.37 24.97
C PHE A 7 -8.68 -8.49 23.44
N GLN A 8 -9.08 -9.62 22.85
CA GLN A 8 -9.06 -9.81 21.40
C GLN A 8 -9.98 -8.80 20.68
N ASN A 9 -11.18 -8.56 21.20
CA ASN A 9 -12.08 -7.54 20.66
C ASN A 9 -11.48 -6.13 20.75
N GLN A 10 -10.75 -5.84 21.83
CA GLN A 10 -10.07 -4.55 21.97
C GLN A 10 -8.93 -4.39 20.97
N LEU A 11 -8.08 -5.42 20.81
CA LEU A 11 -7.00 -5.42 19.82
C LEU A 11 -7.53 -5.27 18.39
N PHE A 12 -8.60 -5.98 18.07
CA PHE A 12 -9.26 -5.88 16.77
C PHE A 12 -9.80 -4.46 16.52
N ARG A 13 -10.44 -3.83 17.51
CA ARG A 13 -10.89 -2.43 17.36
C ARG A 13 -9.72 -1.47 17.15
N ILE A 14 -8.60 -1.68 17.85
CA ILE A 14 -7.40 -0.86 17.71
C ILE A 14 -6.81 -1.01 16.30
N SER A 15 -6.74 -2.23 15.76
CA SER A 15 -6.17 -2.45 14.43
C SER A 15 -6.99 -1.84 13.29
N CYS A 16 -8.25 -1.48 13.52
CA CYS A 16 -9.13 -0.91 12.49
C CYS A 16 -9.07 0.63 12.38
N ASN A 17 -8.37 1.29 13.31
CA ASN A 17 -8.36 2.75 13.48
C ASN A 17 -6.93 3.31 13.37
N ILE A 18 -6.82 4.61 13.10
CA ILE A 18 -5.53 5.31 13.03
C ILE A 18 -5.40 6.22 14.25
N ALA A 19 -4.34 6.05 15.03
CA ALA A 19 -3.97 6.99 16.07
C ALA A 19 -2.94 7.99 15.52
N LEU A 20 -3.25 9.27 15.61
CA LEU A 20 -2.37 10.38 15.25
C LEU A 20 -1.84 11.03 16.53
N TRP A 21 -0.55 11.37 16.53
CA TRP A 21 0.09 12.09 17.62
C TRP A 21 0.72 13.37 17.07
N PHE A 22 0.37 14.50 17.69
CA PHE A 22 0.89 15.82 17.32
C PHE A 22 1.86 16.28 18.39
N SER A 23 3.07 16.67 17.98
CA SER A 23 4.02 17.35 18.86
C SER A 23 3.95 18.84 18.61
N SER A 24 3.60 19.63 19.64
CA SER A 24 3.79 21.08 19.60
C SER A 24 5.28 21.43 19.55
N ASP A 25 5.66 22.56 18.95
CA ASP A 25 7.05 23.04 18.82
C ASP A 25 7.83 23.11 20.15
N ASN A 26 7.11 23.23 21.28
CA ASN A 26 7.72 23.27 22.61
C ASN A 26 7.90 21.88 23.25
N GLY A 27 7.64 20.79 22.54
CA GLY A 27 7.83 19.39 22.96
C GLY A 27 7.05 18.95 24.21
N THR A 28 6.21 19.81 24.77
CA THR A 28 5.67 19.68 26.13
C THR A 28 4.25 19.13 26.17
N ARG A 29 3.54 19.10 25.04
CA ARG A 29 2.19 18.53 24.96
C ARG A 29 2.03 17.72 23.68
N MET A 30 1.92 16.41 23.84
CA MET A 30 1.43 15.54 22.79
C MET A 30 -0.10 15.55 22.81
N GLN A 31 -0.71 15.99 21.72
CA GLN A 31 -2.14 15.77 21.50
C GLN A 31 -2.30 14.48 20.69
N SER A 32 -3.37 13.73 20.93
CA SER A 32 -3.68 12.54 20.15
C SER A 32 -5.10 12.58 19.62
N LEU A 33 -5.27 12.16 18.38
CA LEU A 33 -6.57 11.99 17.73
C LEU A 33 -6.68 10.55 17.24
N VAL A 34 -7.87 9.96 17.33
CA VAL A 34 -8.15 8.65 16.72
C VAL A 34 -9.10 8.87 15.55
N LEU A 35 -8.66 8.50 14.35
CA LEU A 35 -9.51 8.42 13.17
C LEU A 35 -10.19 7.05 13.18
N GLU A 36 -11.48 7.04 13.47
CA GLU A 36 -12.28 5.83 13.48
C GLU A 36 -12.66 5.39 12.07
N SER A 37 -12.89 4.08 11.90
CA SER A 37 -13.45 3.56 10.66
C SER A 37 -14.81 4.20 10.36
N PRO A 38 -15.01 4.81 9.18
CA PRO A 38 -16.32 5.33 8.76
C PRO A 38 -17.34 4.19 8.54
N LEU A 39 -16.86 2.96 8.35
CA LEU A 39 -17.66 1.75 8.17
C LEU A 39 -17.70 0.95 9.48
N ALA A 40 -18.49 1.44 10.45
CA ALA A 40 -18.57 0.86 11.79
C ALA A 40 -19.17 -0.57 11.81
N GLU A 41 -19.98 -0.93 10.81
CA GLU A 41 -20.62 -2.24 10.72
C GLU A 41 -19.66 -3.34 10.25
N THR A 42 -18.66 -2.98 9.44
CA THR A 42 -17.71 -3.91 8.83
C THR A 42 -16.27 -3.39 8.97
N PRO A 43 -15.76 -3.19 10.20
CA PRO A 43 -14.40 -2.73 10.42
C PRO A 43 -13.41 -3.81 9.95
N ALA A 44 -12.29 -3.40 9.37
CA ALA A 44 -11.21 -4.32 9.02
C ALA A 44 -9.85 -3.78 9.46
N PRO A 45 -8.94 -4.66 9.88
CA PRO A 45 -7.57 -4.30 10.24
C PRO A 45 -6.85 -3.54 9.14
N ILE A 46 -6.25 -2.41 9.50
CA ILE A 46 -5.36 -1.62 8.66
C ILE A 46 -4.05 -2.38 8.49
N THR A 47 -3.60 -2.48 7.25
CA THR A 47 -2.37 -3.17 6.85
C THR A 47 -1.32 -2.21 6.33
N ALA A 48 -1.74 -1.09 5.74
CA ALA A 48 -0.84 -0.11 5.15
C ALA A 48 -1.31 1.32 5.39
N LEU A 49 -0.36 2.25 5.42
CA LEU A 49 -0.59 3.69 5.53
C LEU A 49 0.28 4.41 4.50
N ALA A 50 -0.27 5.46 3.90
CA ALA A 50 0.42 6.31 2.95
C ALA A 50 -0.03 7.76 3.15
N LEU A 51 0.90 8.70 3.00
CA LEU A 51 0.60 10.13 3.06
C LEU A 51 0.87 10.74 1.69
N THR A 52 -0.20 11.18 1.03
CA THR A 52 -0.14 11.94 -0.23
C THR A 52 -0.44 13.42 0.06
N SER A 53 -1.32 14.07 -0.72
CA SER A 53 -2.06 15.25 -0.27
C SER A 53 -3.05 14.93 0.85
N THR A 54 -3.45 13.66 0.98
CA THR A 54 -4.38 13.14 1.98
C THR A 54 -3.77 11.93 2.69
N LEU A 55 -4.23 11.65 3.90
CA LEU A 55 -3.88 10.42 4.60
C LEU A 55 -4.72 9.27 4.02
N VAL A 56 -4.05 8.22 3.54
CA VAL A 56 -4.69 7.02 3.00
C VAL A 56 -4.32 5.83 3.87
N CYS A 57 -5.30 5.01 4.22
CA CYS A 57 -5.04 3.69 4.80
C CYS A 57 -5.63 2.57 3.95
N GLY A 58 -4.86 1.49 3.84
CA GLY A 58 -5.26 0.23 3.25
C GLY A 58 -5.62 -0.77 4.32
N ASP A 59 -6.58 -1.66 4.05
CA ASP A 59 -6.96 -2.73 4.96
C ASP A 59 -6.97 -4.12 4.31
N VAL A 60 -7.13 -5.15 5.15
CA VAL A 60 -7.20 -6.55 4.73
C VAL A 60 -8.37 -6.87 3.79
N MET A 61 -9.34 -5.95 3.65
CA MET A 61 -10.51 -6.12 2.80
C MET A 61 -10.36 -5.41 1.45
N GLY A 62 -9.17 -4.89 1.14
CA GLY A 62 -8.88 -4.24 -0.13
C GLY A 62 -9.38 -2.80 -0.20
N ARG A 63 -9.69 -2.20 0.95
CA ARG A 63 -10.27 -0.85 0.99
C ARG A 63 -9.22 0.20 1.23
N LEU A 64 -9.33 1.30 0.48
CA LEU A 64 -8.58 2.53 0.66
C LEU A 64 -9.50 3.55 1.31
N ARG A 65 -9.19 3.96 2.55
CA ARG A 65 -9.92 5.02 3.26
C ARG A 65 -9.08 6.27 3.29
N LEU A 66 -9.70 7.41 2.97
CA LEU A 66 -9.01 8.69 2.84
C LEU A 66 -9.50 9.69 3.86
N TRP A 67 -8.56 10.44 4.42
CA TRP A 67 -8.84 11.58 5.28
C TRP A 67 -8.02 12.79 4.85
N ASP A 68 -8.66 13.94 4.90
CA ASP A 68 -8.03 15.23 4.65
C ASP A 68 -7.96 16.04 5.95
N LEU A 69 -6.90 16.81 6.09
CA LEU A 69 -6.71 17.72 7.22
C LEU A 69 -7.09 19.12 6.76
N ASN A 70 -8.15 19.68 7.32
CA ASN A 70 -8.51 21.06 7.06
C ASN A 70 -7.50 21.99 7.75
N PRO A 71 -6.69 22.76 7.01
CA PRO A 71 -5.62 23.57 7.59
C PRO A 71 -6.14 24.77 8.40
N MET A 72 -7.41 25.14 8.25
CA MET A 72 -7.98 26.31 8.93
C MET A 72 -8.42 26.01 10.36
N ASN A 73 -8.82 24.78 10.64
CA ASN A 73 -9.34 24.37 11.95
C ASN A 73 -8.65 23.12 12.51
N GLU A 74 -7.65 22.57 11.82
CA GLU A 74 -6.91 21.36 12.19
C GLU A 74 -7.80 20.12 12.36
N GLU A 75 -8.99 20.12 11.75
CA GLU A 75 -9.91 18.98 11.81
C GLU A 75 -9.67 18.00 10.67
N TRP A 76 -9.61 16.72 11.01
CA TRP A 76 -9.56 15.64 10.05
C TRP A 76 -10.96 15.25 9.60
N LYS A 77 -11.16 15.22 8.28
CA LYS A 77 -12.43 14.84 7.66
C LYS A 77 -12.23 13.60 6.79
N HIS A 78 -13.08 12.60 6.99
CA HIS A 78 -13.17 11.47 6.07
C HIS A 78 -13.71 11.95 4.71
N LEU A 79 -13.00 11.62 3.64
CA LEU A 79 -13.37 12.02 2.28
C LEU A 79 -14.22 10.95 1.60
N ASN A 80 -13.64 9.76 1.46
CA ASN A 80 -14.23 8.63 0.73
C ASN A 80 -13.58 7.31 1.16
N THR A 81 -14.24 6.23 0.78
CA THR A 81 -13.72 4.88 0.87
C THR A 81 -13.80 4.26 -0.51
N MET A 82 -12.69 3.73 -1.01
CA MET A 82 -12.65 2.96 -2.24
C MET A 82 -12.37 1.49 -1.91
N GLN A 83 -12.71 0.58 -2.82
CA GLN A 83 -12.42 -0.84 -2.67
C GLN A 83 -11.91 -1.40 -3.99
N LEU A 84 -10.74 -2.03 -3.95
CA LEU A 84 -10.21 -2.79 -5.07
C LEU A 84 -10.92 -4.13 -5.15
N VAL A 85 -11.65 -4.39 -6.23
CA VAL A 85 -12.48 -5.58 -6.40
C VAL A 85 -12.03 -6.37 -7.63
N PRO A 86 -11.60 -7.63 -7.47
CA PRO A 86 -11.27 -8.51 -8.59
C PRO A 86 -12.49 -8.75 -9.48
N VAL A 87 -12.36 -8.55 -10.80
CA VAL A 87 -13.49 -8.70 -11.74
C VAL A 87 -13.85 -10.16 -11.99
N ASP A 88 -12.85 -11.04 -12.13
CA ASP A 88 -13.03 -12.39 -12.68
C ASP A 88 -12.79 -13.52 -11.67
N GLN A 89 -12.64 -13.21 -10.39
CA GLN A 89 -12.27 -14.18 -9.36
C GLN A 89 -13.36 -14.29 -8.28
N VAL A 90 -14.32 -15.21 -8.51
CA VAL A 90 -15.38 -15.56 -7.56
C VAL A 90 -14.76 -16.02 -6.24
N ASN A 91 -15.27 -15.53 -5.10
CA ASN A 91 -14.80 -15.89 -3.76
C ASN A 91 -13.34 -15.50 -3.47
N THR A 92 -12.83 -14.48 -4.16
CA THR A 92 -11.53 -13.90 -3.83
C THR A 92 -11.67 -12.44 -3.46
N GLN A 93 -10.77 -12.00 -2.59
CA GLN A 93 -10.65 -10.63 -2.17
C GLN A 93 -9.19 -10.20 -2.28
N ALA A 94 -8.98 -8.94 -2.65
CA ALA A 94 -7.67 -8.33 -2.53
C ALA A 94 -7.49 -7.82 -1.09
N SER A 95 -6.40 -8.19 -0.43
CA SER A 95 -5.92 -7.58 0.82
C SER A 95 -4.81 -6.62 0.47
N ILE A 96 -4.81 -5.40 1.02
CA ILE A 96 -3.72 -4.44 0.77
C ILE A 96 -2.51 -4.85 1.60
N VAL A 97 -1.34 -4.94 0.97
CA VAL A 97 -0.10 -5.37 1.63
C VAL A 97 0.78 -4.18 1.98
N CYS A 98 1.06 -3.34 0.98
CA CYS A 98 1.84 -2.12 1.17
C CYS A 98 1.38 -1.04 0.19
N MET A 99 1.68 0.21 0.52
CA MET A 99 1.34 1.37 -0.31
C MET A 99 2.50 2.34 -0.35
N GLU A 100 2.68 3.01 -1.48
CA GLU A 100 3.73 4.00 -1.67
C GLU A 100 3.20 5.19 -2.49
N PRO A 101 3.17 6.41 -1.92
CA PRO A 101 2.92 7.64 -2.66
C PRO A 101 3.97 7.83 -3.76
N LEU A 102 3.54 8.15 -4.98
CA LEU A 102 4.44 8.49 -6.07
C LEU A 102 4.50 10.00 -6.31
N HIS A 103 5.63 10.47 -6.81
CA HIS A 103 5.80 11.87 -7.24
C HIS A 103 4.82 12.31 -8.34
N THR A 104 4.18 11.36 -9.02
CA THR A 104 3.18 11.60 -10.08
C THR A 104 1.80 11.98 -9.55
N GLY A 105 1.59 11.91 -8.22
CA GLY A 105 0.27 12.06 -7.59
C GLY A 105 -0.53 10.76 -7.54
N LEU A 106 -0.02 9.67 -8.13
CA LEU A 106 -0.61 8.34 -8.01
C LEU A 106 -0.18 7.67 -6.71
N LEU A 107 -0.99 6.71 -6.27
CA LEU A 107 -0.68 5.82 -5.15
C LEU A 107 -0.37 4.43 -5.70
N ALA A 108 0.84 3.93 -5.46
CA ALA A 108 1.14 2.52 -5.71
C ALA A 108 0.55 1.68 -4.57
N VAL A 109 -0.21 0.64 -4.92
CA VAL A 109 -0.90 -0.25 -3.97
C VAL A 109 -0.59 -1.70 -4.33
N SER A 110 0.14 -2.39 -3.45
CA SER A 110 0.36 -3.83 -3.55
C SER A 110 -0.79 -4.58 -2.91
N THR A 111 -1.25 -5.64 -3.56
CA THR A 111 -2.28 -6.52 -3.01
C THR A 111 -1.86 -7.98 -2.97
N GLU A 112 -2.50 -8.74 -2.08
CA GLU A 112 -2.45 -10.19 -2.04
C GLU A 112 -3.85 -10.79 -2.17
N MET A 113 -3.92 -12.04 -2.61
CA MET A 113 -5.16 -12.79 -2.67
C MET A 113 -5.52 -13.35 -1.29
N LEU A 114 -6.73 -13.03 -0.83
CA LEU A 114 -7.37 -13.66 0.31
C LEU A 114 -8.55 -14.51 -0.21
N GLU A 115 -8.57 -15.79 0.14
CA GLU A 115 -9.74 -16.63 -0.08
C GLU A 115 -10.87 -16.15 0.86
N SER A 116 -12.02 -15.80 0.28
CA SER A 116 -13.19 -15.35 1.03
C SER A 116 -14.40 -16.17 0.62
N GLU A 117 -15.09 -16.76 1.58
CA GLU A 117 -16.31 -17.52 1.32
C GLU A 117 -17.51 -16.64 0.91
N LEU A 118 -17.35 -15.31 0.92
CA LEU A 118 -18.42 -14.36 0.69
C LEU A 118 -18.00 -13.25 -0.29
N GLU A 119 -18.89 -12.94 -1.24
CA GLU A 119 -18.78 -11.73 -2.05
C GLU A 119 -19.02 -10.50 -1.16
N HIS A 120 -18.00 -9.65 -1.05
CA HIS A 120 -18.01 -8.49 -0.16
C HIS A 120 -17.90 -7.20 -0.96
N SER A 121 -18.95 -6.89 -1.73
CA SER A 121 -19.18 -5.51 -2.16
C SER A 121 -19.80 -4.74 -1.02
N PHE A 122 -19.03 -3.87 -0.37
CA PHE A 122 -19.53 -3.11 0.78
C PHE A 122 -20.38 -1.91 0.33
N SER A 123 -21.49 -1.66 1.01
CA SER A 123 -22.30 -0.47 0.77
C SER A 123 -21.51 0.79 1.17
N GLY A 124 -21.43 1.75 0.26
CA GLY A 124 -20.77 3.03 0.50
C GLY A 124 -19.28 3.10 0.16
N SER A 125 -18.65 2.01 -0.31
CA SER A 125 -17.35 2.11 -0.98
C SER A 125 -17.51 2.37 -2.48
N ILE A 126 -16.60 3.16 -3.04
CA ILE A 126 -16.44 3.31 -4.48
C ILE A 126 -15.69 2.08 -4.98
N ARG A 127 -16.34 1.28 -5.83
CA ARG A 127 -15.74 0.09 -6.42
C ARG A 127 -14.73 0.47 -7.51
N ILE A 128 -13.53 -0.09 -7.42
CA ILE A 128 -12.49 -0.01 -8.44
C ILE A 128 -12.18 -1.44 -8.87
N ASP A 129 -12.49 -1.74 -10.12
CA ASP A 129 -12.26 -3.05 -10.70
C ASP A 129 -10.76 -3.28 -10.96
N ILE A 130 -10.24 -4.43 -10.51
CA ILE A 130 -8.87 -4.87 -10.75
C ILE A 130 -8.85 -6.21 -11.49
N PRO A 131 -7.91 -6.42 -12.44
CA PRO A 131 -7.87 -7.63 -13.26
C PRO A 131 -7.31 -8.85 -12.53
N CYS A 132 -6.60 -8.66 -11.41
CA CYS A 132 -6.01 -9.74 -10.63
C CYS A 132 -5.91 -9.33 -9.15
N THR A 133 -5.69 -10.28 -8.25
CA THR A 133 -5.59 -10.06 -6.79
C THR A 133 -4.16 -9.87 -6.28
N GLN A 134 -3.16 -10.20 -7.08
CA GLN A 134 -1.76 -10.17 -6.70
C GLN A 134 -0.96 -9.40 -7.73
N ALA A 135 -0.86 -8.09 -7.53
CA ALA A 135 -0.09 -7.17 -8.36
C ALA A 135 0.15 -5.87 -7.58
N VAL A 136 0.86 -4.93 -8.21
CA VAL A 136 0.89 -3.53 -7.77
C VAL A 136 0.02 -2.70 -8.71
N PHE A 137 -0.93 -1.95 -8.15
CA PHE A 137 -1.81 -1.04 -8.89
C PHE A 137 -1.36 0.39 -8.67
N LEU A 138 -1.22 1.17 -9.75
CA LEU A 138 -1.06 2.62 -9.63
C LEU A 138 -2.44 3.26 -9.72
N VAL A 139 -2.93 3.69 -8.55
CA VAL A 139 -4.28 4.20 -8.34
C VAL A 139 -4.25 5.72 -8.38
N ASP A 140 -5.07 6.31 -9.26
CA ASP A 140 -5.45 7.71 -9.18
C ASP A 140 -6.57 7.83 -8.14
N VAL A 141 -6.17 8.31 -6.96
CA VAL A 141 -7.02 8.41 -5.78
C VAL A 141 -8.11 9.47 -5.94
N ASP A 142 -7.87 10.50 -6.76
CA ASP A 142 -8.83 11.57 -7.02
C ASP A 142 -9.87 11.15 -8.08
N ARG A 143 -9.43 10.40 -9.09
CA ARG A 143 -10.29 9.89 -10.17
C ARG A 143 -10.93 8.54 -9.86
N HIS A 144 -10.56 7.90 -8.75
CA HIS A 144 -11.02 6.57 -8.33
C HIS A 144 -10.77 5.50 -9.41
N ALA A 145 -9.58 5.52 -10.02
CA ALA A 145 -9.24 4.66 -11.14
C ALA A 145 -7.87 4.00 -10.99
N VAL A 146 -7.72 2.79 -11.52
CA VAL A 146 -6.41 2.17 -11.72
C VAL A 146 -5.88 2.59 -13.09
N ASN A 147 -4.70 3.20 -13.12
CA ASN A 147 -4.06 3.64 -14.36
C ASN A 147 -3.11 2.57 -14.91
N ILE A 148 -2.41 1.87 -14.02
CA ILE A 148 -1.37 0.90 -14.36
C ILE A 148 -1.46 -0.30 -13.42
N VAL A 149 -1.26 -1.49 -13.99
CA VAL A 149 -1.15 -2.77 -13.28
C VAL A 149 0.27 -3.28 -13.50
N ILE A 150 1.06 -3.36 -12.44
CA ILE A 150 2.42 -3.92 -12.48
C ILE A 150 2.33 -5.37 -12.02
N ASN A 151 2.36 -6.29 -12.98
CA ASN A 151 2.27 -7.73 -12.75
C ASN A 151 3.62 -8.41 -13.05
N ALA A 152 4.61 -8.05 -12.26
CA ALA A 152 6.00 -8.40 -12.52
C ALA A 152 6.59 -9.40 -11.52
N HIS A 153 5.96 -9.52 -10.36
CA HIS A 153 6.42 -10.34 -9.27
C HIS A 153 5.67 -11.66 -9.23
N LYS A 154 6.37 -12.76 -8.97
CA LYS A 154 5.80 -14.12 -8.81
C LYS A 154 5.21 -14.35 -7.42
N ASP A 155 5.51 -13.46 -6.49
CA ASP A 155 5.01 -13.43 -5.11
C ASP A 155 4.50 -12.02 -4.78
N ILE A 156 3.92 -11.84 -3.60
CA ILE A 156 3.39 -10.57 -3.13
C ILE A 156 4.50 -9.50 -3.05
N VAL A 157 4.21 -8.26 -3.45
CA VAL A 157 5.14 -7.15 -3.28
C VAL A 157 5.03 -6.66 -1.83
N GLN A 158 6.07 -6.90 -1.05
CA GLN A 158 6.12 -6.62 0.39
C GLN A 158 6.53 -5.19 0.71
N CYS A 159 7.32 -4.58 -0.17
CA CYS A 159 7.82 -3.24 0.01
C CYS A 159 7.98 -2.53 -1.33
N MET A 160 7.82 -1.22 -1.29
CA MET A 160 7.98 -0.33 -2.43
C MET A 160 8.68 0.95 -1.96
N ALA A 161 9.29 1.67 -2.89
CA ALA A 161 9.76 3.03 -2.63
C ALA A 161 9.68 3.88 -3.91
N SER A 162 9.23 5.13 -3.79
CA SER A 162 9.31 6.10 -4.87
C SER A 162 10.74 6.58 -5.06
N LEU A 163 11.14 6.77 -6.31
CA LEU A 163 12.49 7.16 -6.69
C LEU A 163 12.55 8.66 -7.04
N PRO A 164 13.67 9.38 -6.78
CA PRO A 164 13.83 10.79 -7.12
C PRO A 164 13.60 11.11 -8.61
N ASN A 165 13.94 10.17 -9.50
CA ASN A 165 13.66 10.25 -10.93
C ASN A 165 12.19 9.99 -11.29
N ARG A 166 11.28 10.00 -10.30
CA ARG A 166 9.84 9.71 -10.40
C ARG A 166 9.50 8.26 -10.77
N GLY A 167 10.50 7.39 -10.77
CA GLY A 167 10.29 5.96 -10.88
C GLY A 167 9.72 5.33 -9.61
N LEU A 168 9.60 4.02 -9.65
CA LEU A 168 9.20 3.19 -8.53
C LEU A 168 10.16 2.00 -8.43
N VAL A 169 10.45 1.57 -7.21
CA VAL A 169 11.09 0.28 -6.98
C VAL A 169 10.13 -0.63 -6.22
N THR A 170 10.04 -1.90 -6.62
CA THR A 170 9.19 -2.91 -5.99
C THR A 170 10.01 -4.11 -5.54
N GLY A 171 9.80 -4.57 -4.31
CA GLY A 171 10.47 -5.71 -3.70
C GLY A 171 9.51 -6.89 -3.49
N GLY A 172 9.83 -8.02 -4.11
CA GLY A 172 9.04 -9.24 -4.06
C GLY A 172 9.20 -10.02 -2.75
N GLY A 173 8.18 -10.82 -2.45
CA GLY A 173 8.06 -11.65 -1.27
C GLY A 173 9.00 -12.86 -1.25
N LYS A 174 8.69 -13.80 -0.35
CA LYS A 174 9.48 -15.00 -0.02
C LYS A 174 9.79 -15.90 -1.21
N MET A 175 8.87 -15.96 -2.16
CA MET A 175 8.97 -16.86 -3.30
C MET A 175 9.46 -16.16 -4.58
N ASP A 176 9.67 -14.84 -4.53
CA ASP A 176 10.18 -14.08 -5.67
C ASP A 176 11.56 -13.46 -5.41
N ALA A 177 11.83 -12.93 -4.20
CA ALA A 177 13.14 -12.41 -3.78
C ALA A 177 13.78 -11.36 -4.71
N LYS A 178 13.03 -10.81 -5.68
CA LYS A 178 13.48 -9.85 -6.68
C LYS A 178 13.23 -8.43 -6.23
N VAL A 179 14.05 -7.53 -6.75
CA VAL A 179 13.79 -6.09 -6.77
C VAL A 179 13.68 -5.66 -8.22
N THR A 180 12.63 -4.92 -8.56
CA THR A 180 12.42 -4.41 -9.91
C THR A 180 12.30 -2.89 -9.86
N VAL A 181 13.04 -2.21 -10.74
CA VAL A 181 13.02 -0.77 -10.90
C VAL A 181 12.17 -0.42 -12.12
N TRP A 182 11.27 0.52 -11.95
CA TRP A 182 10.35 1.02 -12.96
C TRP A 182 10.69 2.48 -13.25
N GLU A 183 11.02 2.76 -14.51
CA GLU A 183 11.34 4.11 -14.96
C GLU A 183 10.07 4.96 -15.09
N TYR A 184 10.21 6.26 -14.87
CA TYR A 184 9.08 7.20 -14.98
C TYR A 184 8.36 7.11 -16.33
N SER A 185 9.09 6.90 -17.44
CA SER A 185 8.50 6.78 -18.78
C SER A 185 7.58 5.57 -18.95
N GLN A 186 7.74 4.54 -18.11
CA GLN A 186 6.83 3.37 -18.08
C GLN A 186 5.60 3.64 -17.22
N LEU A 187 5.74 4.49 -16.20
CA LEU A 187 4.71 4.83 -15.21
C LEU A 187 3.88 6.05 -15.60
N GLU A 188 4.38 6.87 -16.51
CA GLU A 188 3.69 8.02 -17.06
C GLU A 188 2.69 7.55 -18.11
N ASN A 189 1.42 7.41 -17.70
CA ASN A 189 0.34 7.14 -18.64
C ASN A 189 -0.56 8.38 -18.81
N THR A 190 -0.74 8.77 -20.06
CA THR A 190 -1.59 9.89 -20.50
C THR A 190 -2.98 9.36 -20.85
N ALA A 191 -3.89 9.41 -19.88
CA ALA A 191 -5.35 9.38 -20.09
C ALA A 191 -5.87 8.32 -21.09
N GLN A 192 -5.53 7.04 -20.88
CA GLN A 192 -6.25 5.94 -21.52
C GLN A 192 -7.40 5.46 -20.61
N ASN A 193 -8.49 4.97 -21.23
CA ASN A 193 -9.68 4.51 -20.49
C ASN A 193 -9.46 3.15 -19.81
N ASP A 194 -8.47 2.38 -20.25
CA ASP A 194 -8.16 1.05 -19.72
C ASP A 194 -6.76 1.04 -19.06
N PRO A 195 -6.58 0.29 -17.96
CA PRO A 195 -5.29 0.20 -17.29
C PRO A 195 -4.25 -0.51 -18.17
N ILE A 196 -3.01 -0.01 -18.15
CA ILE A 196 -1.87 -0.66 -18.83
C ILE A 196 -1.26 -1.71 -17.90
N THR A 197 -1.05 -2.92 -18.41
CA THR A 197 -0.30 -3.96 -17.69
C THR A 197 1.19 -3.89 -18.04
N LEU A 198 2.03 -3.75 -17.02
CA LEU A 198 3.49 -3.80 -17.12
C LEU A 198 4.00 -5.13 -16.57
N GLU A 199 4.89 -5.76 -17.31
CA GLU A 199 5.60 -6.99 -16.92
C GLU A 199 7.11 -6.74 -16.86
N SER A 200 7.82 -7.51 -16.06
CA SER A 200 9.29 -7.45 -15.99
C SER A 200 9.91 -8.16 -17.20
N SER A 201 10.76 -7.47 -17.95
CA SER A 201 11.43 -8.04 -19.13
C SER A 201 12.81 -8.63 -18.83
N GLU A 202 13.53 -8.15 -17.82
CA GLU A 202 14.85 -8.64 -17.43
C GLU A 202 15.07 -8.53 -15.91
N SER A 203 15.54 -9.59 -15.26
CA SER A 203 15.84 -9.58 -13.83
C SER A 203 17.09 -10.38 -13.51
N THR A 204 17.97 -9.85 -12.65
CA THR A 204 19.05 -10.65 -12.05
C THR A 204 18.48 -11.41 -10.85
N GLU A 205 18.40 -12.73 -10.95
CA GLU A 205 17.94 -13.59 -9.86
C GLU A 205 19.12 -13.98 -8.95
N LEU A 206 18.90 -13.93 -7.64
CA LEU A 206 19.87 -14.43 -6.67
C LEU A 206 19.65 -15.92 -6.45
N ILE A 207 20.74 -16.67 -6.30
CA ILE A 207 20.73 -18.14 -6.23
C ILE A 207 20.01 -18.67 -4.97
N GLU A 208 20.06 -17.92 -3.87
CA GLU A 208 19.45 -18.32 -2.60
C GLU A 208 18.06 -17.74 -2.42
N LEU A 209 17.13 -18.53 -1.86
CA LEU A 209 15.79 -18.06 -1.47
C LEU A 209 15.86 -17.03 -0.33
N GLY A 210 15.06 -15.97 -0.46
CA GLY A 210 14.93 -14.92 0.54
C GLY A 210 13.74 -14.01 0.23
N TYR A 211 13.58 -12.92 0.98
CA TYR A 211 12.66 -11.85 0.60
C TYR A 211 13.20 -10.49 0.99
N VAL A 212 12.75 -9.48 0.26
CA VAL A 212 13.03 -8.08 0.57
C VAL A 212 11.84 -7.53 1.34
N PHE A 213 12.08 -7.04 2.55
CA PHE A 213 11.02 -6.57 3.45
C PHE A 213 11.09 -5.07 3.73
N ALA A 214 12.19 -4.42 3.34
CA ALA A 214 12.31 -2.97 3.37
C ALA A 214 13.20 -2.48 2.24
N LEU A 215 12.81 -1.36 1.66
CA LEU A 215 13.58 -0.61 0.68
C LEU A 215 13.79 0.79 1.23
N ALA A 216 14.98 1.35 1.01
CA ALA A 216 15.28 2.73 1.34
C ALA A 216 16.01 3.38 0.16
N VAL A 217 15.54 4.55 -0.23
CA VAL A 217 16.14 5.33 -1.31
C VAL A 217 16.90 6.49 -0.68
N LEU A 218 18.19 6.57 -1.00
CA LEU A 218 19.07 7.65 -0.55
C LEU A 218 19.34 8.56 -1.75
N PRO A 219 18.63 9.70 -1.87
CA PRO A 219 18.87 10.64 -2.95
C PRO A 219 20.27 11.25 -2.84
N ASP A 220 20.84 11.64 -3.96
CA ASP A 220 22.06 12.45 -3.99
C ASP A 220 21.82 13.80 -3.29
N SER A 221 22.82 14.25 -2.56
CA SER A 221 22.84 15.54 -1.85
C SER A 221 22.73 16.75 -2.78
N LYS A 222 23.05 16.58 -4.07
CA LYS A 222 22.99 17.64 -5.07
C LYS A 222 21.54 17.88 -5.51
N SER A 223 21.04 19.10 -5.27
CA SER A 223 19.72 19.53 -5.73
C SER A 223 19.56 19.33 -7.24
N GLY A 224 18.47 18.67 -7.64
CA GLY A 224 18.15 18.35 -9.04
C GLY A 224 18.97 17.21 -9.65
N SER A 225 19.71 16.43 -8.85
CA SER A 225 20.37 15.21 -9.31
C SER A 225 19.38 14.05 -9.31
N ASP A 226 19.37 13.27 -10.40
CA ASP A 226 18.59 12.04 -10.51
C ASP A 226 19.35 10.81 -9.98
N HIS A 227 20.56 11.00 -9.45
CA HIS A 227 21.33 9.92 -8.84
C HIS A 227 20.77 9.59 -7.45
N PHE A 228 20.72 8.31 -7.15
CA PHE A 228 20.35 7.80 -5.84
C PHE A 228 21.07 6.48 -5.59
N ALA A 229 21.19 6.13 -4.31
CA ALA A 229 21.53 4.78 -3.90
C ALA A 229 20.26 4.07 -3.42
N LEU A 230 20.13 2.80 -3.78
CA LEU A 230 19.08 1.93 -3.27
C LEU A 230 19.67 0.99 -2.21
N SER A 231 19.05 0.94 -1.04
CA SER A 231 19.33 -0.05 -0.02
C SER A 231 18.13 -0.97 0.15
N ALA A 232 18.38 -2.26 0.31
CA ALA A 232 17.36 -3.27 0.51
C ALA A 232 17.70 -4.12 1.74
N ALA A 233 16.77 -4.23 2.68
CA ALA A 233 16.86 -5.18 3.77
C ALA A 233 16.28 -6.52 3.31
N ARG A 234 17.10 -7.55 3.36
CA ARG A 234 16.77 -8.88 2.87
C ARG A 234 16.94 -9.92 3.98
N TYR A 235 16.00 -10.86 4.06
CA TYR A 235 16.18 -12.07 4.84
C TYR A 235 16.63 -13.22 3.93
N ASN A 236 17.82 -13.77 4.19
CA ASN A 236 18.27 -15.04 3.62
C ASN A 236 18.15 -16.13 4.68
N LYS A 237 17.83 -17.36 4.26
CA LYS A 237 17.81 -18.51 5.17
C LYS A 237 19.24 -18.82 5.63
N ILE A 238 19.57 -18.50 6.89
CA ILE A 238 20.82 -18.97 7.51
C ILE A 238 20.66 -20.47 7.81
N LEU A 239 21.42 -21.32 7.12
CA LEU A 239 21.56 -22.73 7.50
C LEU A 239 22.50 -22.81 8.70
N THR A 240 21.96 -22.83 9.92
CA THR A 240 22.73 -23.30 11.08
C THR A 240 22.83 -24.82 11.00
N LEU A 241 24.03 -25.32 10.72
CA LEU A 241 24.38 -26.72 10.97
C LEU A 241 24.33 -26.94 12.49
N ILE A 242 23.40 -27.78 12.96
CA ILE A 242 23.37 -28.31 14.33
C ILE A 242 23.86 -29.75 14.27
#